data_AF-A0A133UV15-F1
#
_entry.id   AF-A0A133UV15-F1
#
_cell.length_a   1.000
_cell.length_b   1.000
_cell.length_c   1.000
_cell.angle_alpha   90.00
_cell.angle_beta   90.00
_cell.angle_gamma   90.00
#
_symmetry.space_group_name_H-M   'P 1'
#
loop_
_entity.id
_entity.type
_entity.pdbx_description
1 polymer ?
#
loop_
_entity_poly.entity_id
_entity_poly.type
_entity_poly.pdbx_seq_one_letter_code
_entity_poly.pdbx_strand_id
1 'polypeptide(L)'
;MNEDRWGILSDIIEPLYENESCKFSKLKQEMNLSPKKLKQYISFLLDRQYLQLENENGKKNISITNKGKVFFRVVDLRKKPEKESFKHT
;
A
#
# COMPACT_ATOMS: atom_id res chain seq x y z
N MET A 1 -7.37 16.56 2.19
CA MET A 1 -7.16 15.09 2.25
C MET A 1 -6.79 14.76 3.68
N ASN A 2 -7.55 13.90 4.37
CA ASN A 2 -7.32 13.60 5.79
C ASN A 2 -6.03 12.78 5.98
N GLU A 3 -5.31 13.02 7.07
CA GLU A 3 -4.07 12.30 7.44
C GLU A 3 -4.25 10.78 7.44
N ASP A 4 -5.40 10.27 7.91
CA ASP A 4 -5.77 8.85 7.87
C ASP A 4 -5.67 8.22 6.48
N ARG A 5 -5.89 9.03 5.43
CA ARG A 5 -5.87 8.54 4.05
C ARG A 5 -4.46 8.18 3.60
N TRP A 6 -3.46 8.96 4.03
CA TRP A 6 -2.06 8.72 3.67
C TRP A 6 -1.51 7.52 4.42
N GLY A 7 -1.83 7.38 5.72
CA GLY A 7 -1.46 6.19 6.50
C GLY A 7 -1.97 4.91 5.85
N ILE A 8 -3.27 4.85 5.52
CA ILE A 8 -3.87 3.69 4.86
C ILE A 8 -3.22 3.37 3.51
N LEU A 9 -2.91 4.39 2.70
CA LEU A 9 -2.23 4.17 1.42
C LEU A 9 -0.81 3.63 1.62
N SER A 10 -0.10 4.12 2.64
CA SER A 10 1.22 3.64 3.00
C SER A 10 1.16 2.17 3.41
N ASP A 11 0.25 1.81 4.32
CA ASP A 11 0.10 0.42 4.80
C ASP A 11 -0.29 -0.54 3.67
N ILE A 12 -1.09 -0.09 2.69
CA ILE A 12 -1.43 -0.91 1.52
C ILE A 12 -0.23 -1.12 0.59
N ILE A 13 0.62 -0.12 0.40
CA ILE A 13 1.71 -0.14 -0.57
C ILE A 13 3.00 -0.73 0.01
N GLU A 14 3.26 -0.56 1.30
CA GLU A 14 4.42 -1.06 2.03
C GLU A 14 4.72 -2.55 1.76
N PRO A 15 3.79 -3.51 1.95
CA PRO A 15 4.06 -4.92 1.68
C PRO A 15 4.34 -5.19 0.19
N LEU A 16 3.78 -4.39 -0.71
CA LEU A 16 4.02 -4.47 -2.16
C LEU A 16 5.37 -3.87 -2.54
N TYR A 17 5.85 -2.88 -1.79
CA TYR A 17 7.18 -2.30 -1.97
C TYR A 17 8.27 -3.27 -1.51
N GLU A 18 8.08 -3.96 -0.38
CA GLU A 18 9.06 -4.91 0.15
C GLU A 18 9.12 -6.24 -0.63
N ASN A 19 7.97 -6.75 -1.10
CA ASN A 19 7.89 -8.07 -1.74
C ASN A 19 7.71 -8.01 -3.27
N GLU A 20 7.68 -6.80 -3.85
CA GLU A 20 7.33 -6.46 -5.25
C GLU A 20 5.90 -6.84 -5.68
N SER A 21 5.34 -7.91 -5.13
CA SER A 21 3.99 -8.40 -5.39
C SER A 21 3.36 -9.04 -4.15
N CYS A 22 2.03 -9.05 -4.10
CA CYS A 22 1.27 -9.71 -3.05
C CYS A 22 -0.04 -10.27 -3.60
N LYS A 23 -0.47 -11.41 -3.05
CA LYS A 23 -1.80 -11.97 -3.32
C LYS A 23 -2.87 -11.03 -2.79
N PHE A 24 -3.86 -10.72 -3.62
CA PHE A 24 -4.97 -9.84 -3.19
C PHE A 24 -5.70 -10.35 -1.95
N SER A 25 -5.83 -11.68 -1.81
CA SER A 25 -6.44 -12.29 -0.62
C SER A 25 -5.61 -12.09 0.65
N LYS A 26 -4.27 -12.12 0.56
CA LYS A 26 -3.38 -11.88 1.71
C LYS A 26 -3.48 -10.42 2.14
N LEU A 27 -3.42 -9.49 1.18
CA LEU A 27 -3.59 -8.07 1.44
C LEU A 27 -4.93 -7.76 2.14
N LYS A 28 -6.01 -8.43 1.74
CA LYS A 28 -7.32 -8.31 2.41
C LYS A 28 -7.32 -8.78 3.87
N GLN A 29 -6.52 -9.79 4.20
CA GLN A 29 -6.43 -10.34 5.55
C GLN A 29 -5.55 -9.48 6.46
N GLU A 30 -4.47 -8.92 5.92
CA GLU A 30 -3.54 -8.08 6.69
C GLU A 30 -4.08 -6.67 6.93
N MET A 31 -4.94 -6.18 6.04
CA MET A 31 -5.54 -4.86 6.20
C MET A 31 -6.74 -4.90 7.14
N ASN A 32 -6.67 -4.17 8.26
CA ASN A 32 -7.79 -3.96 9.19
C ASN A 32 -8.80 -2.93 8.62
N LEU A 33 -9.30 -3.16 7.41
CA LEU A 33 -10.21 -2.27 6.69
C LEU A 33 -11.42 -3.04 6.19
N SER A 34 -12.59 -2.38 6.20
CA SER A 34 -13.77 -2.97 5.57
C SER A 34 -13.52 -3.25 4.08
N PRO A 35 -14.02 -4.37 3.52
CA PRO A 35 -13.75 -4.77 2.14
C PRO A 35 -14.07 -3.69 1.10
N LYS A 36 -15.14 -2.91 1.33
CA LYS A 36 -15.56 -1.80 0.48
C LYS A 36 -14.51 -0.68 0.45
N LYS A 37 -13.95 -0.33 1.62
CA LYS A 37 -12.97 0.75 1.78
C LYS A 37 -11.63 0.36 1.18
N LEU A 38 -11.17 -0.87 1.43
CA LEU A 38 -9.97 -1.42 0.80
C LEU A 38 -10.11 -1.44 -0.73
N LYS A 39 -11.25 -1.89 -1.26
CA LYS A 39 -11.50 -1.89 -2.71
C LYS A 39 -11.41 -0.48 -3.32
N GLN A 40 -11.89 0.55 -2.62
CA GLN A 40 -11.78 1.93 -3.08
C GLN A 40 -10.32 2.39 -3.16
N TYR A 41 -9.50 2.09 -2.15
CA TYR A 41 -8.08 2.44 -2.17
C TYR A 41 -7.30 1.68 -3.24
N ILE A 42 -7.52 0.37 -3.36
CA ILE A 42 -6.89 -0.45 -4.41
C ILE A 42 -7.30 0.04 -5.79
N SER A 43 -8.58 0.35 -6.00
CA SER A 43 -9.06 0.88 -7.29
C SER A 43 -8.41 2.22 -7.60
N PHE A 44 -8.26 3.11 -6.62
CA PHE A 44 -7.54 4.38 -6.78
C PHE A 44 -6.07 4.17 -7.16
N LEU A 45 -5.39 3.21 -6.52
CA LEU A 45 -3.99 2.91 -6.79
C LEU A 45 -3.78 2.28 -8.19
N LEU A 46 -4.71 1.42 -8.62
CA LEU A 46 -4.71 0.83 -9.97
C LEU A 46 -5.01 1.86 -11.05
N ASP A 47 -6.04 2.69 -10.85
CA ASP A 47 -6.45 3.76 -11.78
C ASP A 47 -5.30 4.75 -12.05
N ARG A 48 -4.52 5.07 -11.01
CA ARG A 48 -3.35 5.94 -11.12
C ARG A 48 -2.07 5.23 -11.58
N GLN A 49 -2.15 3.94 -11.87
CA GLN A 49 -1.04 3.07 -12.29
C GLN A 49 0.10 3.00 -11.26
N TYR A 50 -0.21 3.13 -9.98
CA TYR A 50 0.74 2.86 -8.89
C TYR A 50 0.88 1.35 -8.64
N LEU A 51 -0.20 0.61 -8.89
CA LEU A 51 -0.23 -0.84 -8.84
C LEU A 51 -0.64 -1.42 -10.20
N GLN A 52 -0.30 -2.68 -10.44
CA GLN A 52 -0.86 -3.48 -11.53
C GLN A 52 -1.48 -4.77 -10.99
N LEU A 53 -2.47 -5.29 -11.70
CA LEU A 53 -3.03 -6.61 -11.46
C LEU A 53 -2.35 -7.62 -12.37
N GLU A 54 -1.81 -8.68 -11.78
CA GLU A 54 -1.25 -9.81 -12.51
C GLU A 54 -2.12 -11.04 -12.22
N ASN A 55 -2.50 -11.75 -13.28
CA ASN A 55 -3.14 -13.05 -13.15
C ASN A 55 -2.08 -14.12 -13.39
N GLU A 56 -1.54 -14.65 -12.31
CA GLU A 56 -0.61 -15.77 -12.38
C GLU A 56 -1.35 -17.04 -11.96
N ASN A 57 -1.46 -18.02 -12.86
CA ASN A 57 -2.10 -19.32 -12.59
C ASN A 57 -3.53 -19.21 -12.00
N GLY A 58 -4.33 -18.27 -12.51
CA GLY A 58 -5.71 -18.02 -12.06
C GLY A 58 -5.82 -17.32 -10.70
N LYS A 59 -4.69 -16.94 -10.09
CA LYS A 59 -4.65 -16.17 -8.83
C LYS A 59 -4.38 -14.70 -9.14
N LYS A 60 -5.22 -13.82 -8.59
CA LYS A 60 -5.07 -12.37 -8.68
C LYS A 60 -3.96 -11.92 -7.73
N ASN A 61 -2.81 -11.63 -8.32
CA ASN A 61 -1.70 -10.94 -7.67
C ASN A 61 -1.80 -9.44 -7.97
N ILE A 62 -1.30 -8.66 -7.03
CA ILE A 62 -1.12 -7.22 -7.18
C ILE A 62 0.37 -6.95 -7.07
N SER A 63 0.90 -6.13 -7.96
CA SER A 63 2.32 -5.79 -7.98
C SER A 63 2.49 -4.29 -8.04
N ILE A 64 3.57 -3.79 -7.44
CA ILE A 64 3.88 -2.36 -7.45
C ILE A 64 4.57 -1.98 -8.76
N THR A 65 4.17 -0.86 -9.37
CA THR A 65 4.86 -0.34 -10.55
C THR A 65 6.04 0.53 -10.14
N ASN A 66 6.94 0.88 -11.06
CA ASN A 66 7.99 1.88 -10.79
C ASN A 66 7.41 3.22 -10.31
N LYS A 67 6.26 3.63 -10.87
CA LYS A 67 5.53 4.82 -10.43
C LYS A 67 4.99 4.64 -9.01
N GLY A 68 4.50 3.46 -8.66
CA GLY A 68 4.10 3.09 -7.31
C GLY A 68 5.25 3.15 -6.32
N LYS A 69 6.44 2.66 -6.68
CA LYS A 69 7.65 2.72 -5.84
C LYS A 69 8.03 4.18 -5.52
N VAL A 70 7.96 5.08 -6.51
CA VAL A 70 8.18 6.52 -6.27
C VAL A 70 7.08 7.12 -5.41
N PHE A 71 5.82 6.79 -5.69
CA PHE A 71 4.68 7.27 -4.92
C PHE A 71 4.80 6.85 -3.46
N PHE A 72 5.14 5.59 -3.18
CA PHE A 72 5.33 5.06 -1.83
C PHE A 72 6.27 5.95 -1.01
N ARG A 73 7.43 6.34 -1.55
CA ARG A 73 8.35 7.25 -0.85
C ARG A 73 7.70 8.58 -0.47
N VAL A 74 6.81 9.11 -1.31
CA VAL A 74 6.07 10.35 -0.99
C VAL A 74 5.00 10.11 0.09
N VAL A 75 4.33 8.96 0.06
CA VAL A 75 3.31 8.62 1.06
C VAL A 75 3.95 8.30 2.42
N ASP A 76 5.07 7.59 2.40
CA ASP A 76 5.87 7.19 3.57
C ASP A 76 6.46 8.41 4.28
N LEU A 77 7.02 9.37 3.53
CA LEU A 77 7.44 10.67 4.08
C LEU A 77 6.29 11.48 4.70
N ARG A 78 5.04 11.19 4.31
CA ARG A 78 3.84 11.80 4.88
C ARG A 78 3.21 10.98 6.01
N LYS A 79 3.66 9.73 6.21
CA LYS A 79 3.39 8.97 7.43
C LYS A 79 4.18 9.67 8.53
N LYS A 80 3.51 10.13 9.59
CA LYS A 80 4.21 10.72 10.73
C LYS A 80 5.28 9.71 11.20
N PRO A 81 6.49 10.16 11.57
CA PRO A 81 7.40 9.29 12.31
C PRO A 81 6.77 9.01 13.68
N GLU A 82 6.02 7.90 13.81
CA GLU A 82 5.76 7.35 15.12
C GLU A 82 7.03 6.66 15.60
N LYS A 83 7.74 7.39 16.48
CA LYS A 83 8.82 6.98 17.37
C LYS A 83 10.22 6.88 16.78
N GLU A 84 10.81 8.04 16.49
CA GLU A 84 12.18 8.25 16.97
C GLU A 84 12.08 8.59 18.47
N SER A 85 12.01 7.57 19.33
CA SER A 85 12.43 7.76 20.71
C SER A 85 13.93 8.04 20.66
N PHE A 86 14.27 9.33 20.63
CA PHE A 86 15.60 9.82 20.95
C PHE A 86 16.03 9.16 22.26
N LYS A 87 16.83 8.10 22.18
CA LYS A 87 17.67 7.69 23.30
C LYS A 87 18.76 8.76 23.40
N HIS A 88 18.47 9.79 24.18
CA HIS A 88 19.51 10.65 24.74
C HIS A 88 20.43 9.72 25.51
N THR A 89 21.67 9.60 25.05
CA THR A 89 22.76 8.93 25.76
C THR A 89 23.62 10.01 26.36
#